data_AF-A0A7K2NBA1-F1
#
_entry.id   AF-A0A7K2NBA1-F1
#
_cell.length_a   1.000
_cell.length_b   1.000
_cell.length_c   1.000
_cell.angle_alpha   90.00
_cell.angle_beta   90.00
_cell.angle_gamma   90.00
#
_symmetry.space_group_name_H-M   'P 1'
#
loop_
_entity.id
_entity.type
_entity.pdbx_description
1 polymer ?
#
loop_
_entity_poly.entity_id
_entity_poly.type
_entity_poly.pdbx_seq_one_letter_code
_entity_poly.pdbx_strand_id
1 'polypeptide(L)'
;MATTSQYGWNRGRTGKGAKGRTVDQPTRCTTDGCGAEATATTPPGMRRVAVEGSREPARVYCAGWCAAYGLALAEIRALPVRGGEA
;
A
#
# COMPACT_ATOMS: atom_id res chain seq x y z
N MET A 1 2.52 32.21 -6.36
CA MET A 1 3.97 31.92 -6.29
C MET A 1 4.17 30.66 -5.45
N ALA A 2 5.17 29.83 -5.76
CA ALA A 2 5.43 28.61 -4.99
C ALA A 2 5.96 28.96 -3.59
N THR A 3 5.49 28.26 -2.54
CA THR A 3 6.04 28.39 -1.19
C THR A 3 7.47 27.84 -1.11
N THR A 4 8.24 28.18 -0.07
CA THR A 4 9.60 27.64 0.15
C THR A 4 9.61 26.11 0.13
N SER A 5 8.61 25.46 0.73
CA SER A 5 8.49 24.00 0.72
C SER A 5 8.17 23.45 -0.67
N GLN A 6 7.30 24.12 -1.43
CA GLN A 6 7.01 23.73 -2.82
C GLN A 6 8.25 23.90 -3.70
N TYR A 7 9.00 24.98 -3.53
CA TYR A 7 10.25 25.23 -4.24
C TYR A 7 11.34 24.22 -3.86
N GLY A 8 11.46 23.84 -2.59
CA GLY A 8 12.37 22.78 -2.15
C GLY A 8 12.04 21.42 -2.76
N TRP A 9 10.75 21.13 -2.94
CA TRP A 9 10.28 19.85 -3.49
C TRP A 9 10.51 19.71 -5.01
N ASN A 10 10.17 20.73 -5.81
CA ASN A 10 10.25 20.63 -7.28
C ASN A 10 10.96 21.78 -8.00
N ARG A 11 11.68 22.64 -7.27
CA ARG A 11 12.37 23.84 -7.79
C ARG A 11 11.44 24.83 -8.49
N GLY A 12 10.22 24.98 -7.98
CA GLY A 12 9.25 25.96 -8.50
C GLY A 12 8.60 25.55 -9.82
N ARG A 13 8.71 24.28 -10.24
CA ARG A 13 8.01 23.79 -11.42
C ARG A 13 6.50 23.84 -11.18
N THR A 14 5.77 24.37 -12.15
CA THR A 14 4.30 24.45 -12.17
C THR A 14 3.78 23.94 -13.51
N GLY A 15 2.51 23.53 -13.58
CA GLY A 15 1.88 22.98 -14.78
C GLY A 15 1.52 21.49 -14.69
N LYS A 16 1.06 20.92 -15.80
CA LYS A 16 0.71 19.49 -15.86
C LYS A 16 1.98 18.64 -15.69
N GLY A 17 1.92 17.70 -14.76
CA GLY A 17 2.98 16.71 -14.55
C GLY A 17 3.22 15.84 -15.79
N ALA A 18 4.40 15.23 -15.87
CA ALA A 18 4.69 14.24 -16.89
C ALA A 18 3.68 13.09 -16.81
N LYS A 19 3.37 12.49 -17.97
CA LYS A 19 2.53 11.30 -18.02
C LYS A 19 3.19 10.21 -17.16
N GLY A 20 2.43 9.62 -16.25
CA GLY A 20 2.92 8.53 -15.41
C GLY A 20 3.45 7.38 -16.26
N ARG A 21 4.52 6.71 -15.81
CA ARG A 21 5.00 5.50 -16.46
C ARG A 21 4.04 4.34 -16.17
N THR A 22 3.83 3.46 -17.14
CA THR A 22 3.24 2.15 -16.86
C THR A 22 4.20 1.39 -15.95
N VAL A 23 3.66 0.84 -14.87
CA VAL A 23 4.39 -0.06 -13.99
C VAL A 23 3.72 -1.41 -14.13
N ASP A 24 4.48 -2.43 -14.53
CA ASP A 24 3.96 -3.79 -14.60
C ASP A 24 3.50 -4.20 -13.21
N GLN A 25 2.24 -4.64 -13.14
CA GLN A 25 1.75 -5.19 -11.90
C GLN A 25 2.47 -6.53 -11.68
N PRO A 26 2.97 -6.77 -10.46
CA PRO A 26 3.44 -8.10 -10.08
C PRO A 26 2.38 -9.14 -10.43
N THR A 27 2.82 -10.26 -11.02
CA THR A 27 1.93 -11.38 -11.31
C THR A 27 1.23 -11.83 -10.02
N ARG A 28 -0.04 -12.23 -10.15
CA ARG A 28 -0.81 -12.74 -9.02
C ARG A 28 -0.07 -13.94 -8.42
N CYS A 29 0.13 -13.92 -7.09
CA CYS A 29 0.67 -15.06 -6.38
C CYS A 29 -0.27 -16.27 -6.56
N THR A 30 0.29 -17.42 -6.91
CA THR A 30 -0.45 -18.68 -7.09
C THR A 30 -0.44 -19.56 -5.85
N THR A 31 0.24 -19.16 -4.77
CA THR A 31 0.22 -19.87 -3.50
C THR A 31 -1.18 -19.86 -2.92
N ASP A 32 -1.72 -21.06 -2.67
CA ASP A 32 -3.06 -21.22 -2.11
C ASP A 32 -3.20 -20.46 -0.78
N GLY A 33 -4.32 -19.76 -0.61
CA GLY A 33 -4.58 -18.92 0.57
C GLY A 33 -3.81 -17.59 0.63
N CYS A 34 -2.88 -17.29 -0.29
CA CYS A 34 -2.14 -16.02 -0.25
C CYS A 34 -3.06 -14.82 -0.54
N GLY A 35 -3.10 -13.87 0.39
CA GLY A 35 -3.98 -12.71 0.35
C GLY A 35 -5.39 -12.99 0.88
N ALA A 36 -5.68 -14.17 1.41
CA ALA A 36 -6.95 -14.45 2.08
C ALA A 36 -7.06 -13.67 3.41
N GLU A 37 -8.28 -13.40 3.85
CA GLU A 37 -8.51 -12.83 5.18
C GLU A 37 -8.02 -13.81 6.26
N ALA A 38 -7.41 -13.27 7.30
CA ALA A 38 -6.83 -14.05 8.38
C ALA A 38 -7.93 -14.61 9.27
N THR A 39 -7.88 -15.92 9.52
CA THR A 39 -8.74 -16.59 10.52
C THR A 39 -8.04 -16.60 11.89
N ALA A 40 -8.58 -17.35 12.85
CA ALA A 40 -7.95 -17.54 14.15
C ALA A 40 -6.56 -18.20 14.05
N THR A 41 -6.35 -19.05 13.04
CA THR A 41 -5.09 -19.80 12.86
C THR A 41 -4.39 -19.34 11.59
N THR A 42 -3.10 -19.05 11.69
CA THR A 42 -2.26 -18.76 10.51
C THR A 42 -1.73 -20.08 9.94
N PRO A 43 -1.95 -20.38 8.64
CA PRO A 43 -1.42 -21.58 8.03
C PRO A 43 0.13 -21.64 8.10
N PRO A 44 0.72 -22.85 8.16
CA PRO A 44 2.18 -22.99 8.15
C PRO A 44 2.82 -22.31 6.93
N GLY A 45 3.94 -21.62 7.14
CA GLY A 45 4.65 -20.90 6.08
C GLY A 45 4.00 -19.59 5.64
N MET A 46 2.86 -19.21 6.23
CA MET A 46 2.22 -17.93 6.00
C MET A 46 2.47 -16.93 7.12
N ARG A 47 2.31 -15.65 6.81
CA ARG A 47 2.42 -14.54 7.74
C ARG A 47 1.09 -13.81 7.80
N ARG A 48 0.55 -13.68 8.99
CA ARG A 48 -0.56 -12.77 9.27
C ARG A 48 -0.03 -11.34 9.22
N VAL A 49 -0.70 -10.49 8.45
CA VAL A 49 -0.47 -9.06 8.38
C VAL A 49 -1.71 -8.37 8.94
N ALA A 50 -1.49 -7.51 9.92
CA ALA A 50 -2.49 -6.60 10.47
C ALA A 50 -1.76 -5.34 10.93
N VAL A 51 -2.37 -4.18 10.68
CA VAL A 51 -1.86 -2.88 11.13
C VAL A 51 -2.97 -2.22 11.93
N GLU A 52 -2.65 -1.77 13.14
CA GLU A 52 -3.61 -1.11 14.03
C GLU A 52 -4.23 0.13 13.37
N GLY A 53 -5.54 0.31 13.52
CA GLY A 53 -6.28 1.39 12.86
C GLY A 53 -6.40 1.27 11.33
N SER A 54 -5.89 0.20 10.71
CA SER A 54 -6.07 -0.01 9.27
C SER A 54 -7.50 -0.37 8.91
N ARG A 55 -7.96 0.16 7.78
CA ARG A 55 -9.20 -0.28 7.13
C ARG A 55 -9.01 -1.56 6.30
N GLU A 56 -7.78 -2.05 6.15
CA GLU A 56 -7.51 -3.36 5.58
C GLU A 56 -7.82 -4.44 6.63
N PRO A 57 -8.68 -5.44 6.35
CA PRO A 57 -8.83 -6.57 7.25
C PRO A 57 -7.50 -7.30 7.41
N ALA A 58 -7.28 -7.93 8.56
CA ALA A 58 -6.12 -8.79 8.73
C ALA A 58 -6.11 -9.87 7.63
N ARG A 59 -4.96 -10.09 6.99
CA ARG A 59 -4.80 -11.06 5.90
C ARG A 59 -3.60 -11.97 6.14
N VAL A 60 -3.57 -13.11 5.47
CA VAL A 60 -2.41 -14.00 5.44
C VAL A 60 -1.70 -13.95 4.09
N TYR A 61 -0.38 -13.93 4.10
CA TYR A 61 0.45 -13.91 2.89
C TYR A 61 1.54 -14.96 2.96
N CYS A 62 1.97 -15.47 1.80
CA CYS A 62 3.21 -16.23 1.73
C CYS A 62 4.42 -15.33 2.06
N ALA A 63 5.54 -15.95 2.42
CA ALA A 63 6.76 -15.24 2.80
C ALA A 63 7.33 -14.36 1.65
N GLY A 64 8.18 -13.40 2.01
CA GLY A 64 8.86 -12.54 1.05
C GLY A 64 7.99 -11.39 0.54
N TRP A 65 7.92 -11.24 -0.78
CA TRP A 65 7.36 -10.06 -1.43
C TRP A 65 5.86 -9.86 -1.14
N CYS A 66 5.07 -10.94 -1.05
CA CYS A 66 3.64 -10.85 -0.78
C CYS A 66 3.33 -10.32 0.63
N ALA A 67 4.10 -10.74 1.64
CA ALA A 67 3.97 -10.21 3.00
C ALA A 67 4.34 -8.72 3.06
N ALA A 68 5.38 -8.30 2.35
CA ALA A 68 5.78 -6.90 2.27
C ALA A 68 4.71 -6.04 1.56
N TYR A 69 4.14 -6.54 0.46
CA TYR A 69 3.03 -5.92 -0.24
C TYR A 69 1.79 -5.76 0.66
N GLY A 70 1.41 -6.83 1.36
CA GLY A 70 0.29 -6.81 2.30
C GLY A 70 0.46 -5.79 3.41
N LEU A 71 1.68 -5.71 3.98
CA LEU A 71 2.00 -4.73 5.02
C LEU A 71 1.86 -3.31 4.50
N ALA A 72 2.48 -3.00 3.35
CA ALA A 72 2.40 -1.67 2.75
C ALA A 72 0.96 -1.25 2.45
N LEU A 73 0.13 -2.18 1.95
CA LEU A 73 -1.30 -1.92 1.71
C LEU A 73 -2.04 -1.59 3.02
N ALA A 74 -1.80 -2.37 4.07
CA ALA A 74 -2.41 -2.15 5.37
C ALA A 74 -1.98 -0.81 5.99
N GLU A 75 -0.70 -0.44 5.88
CA GLU A 75 -0.19 0.85 6.35
C GLU A 75 -0.83 2.03 5.60
N ILE A 76 -0.89 1.97 4.26
CA ILE A 76 -1.54 3.02 3.46
C ILE A 76 -3.01 3.18 3.86
N ARG A 77 -3.70 2.07 4.16
CA ARG A 77 -5.11 2.10 4.58
C ARG A 77 -5.34 2.50 6.04
N ALA A 78 -4.28 2.53 6.85
CA ALA A 78 -4.30 3.13 8.20
C ALA A 78 -4.14 4.65 8.17
N LEU A 79 -3.66 5.23 7.06
CA LEU A 79 -3.55 6.68 6.95
C LEU A 79 -4.95 7.34 6.99
N PRO A 80 -5.07 8.50 7.66
CA PRO A 80 -6.30 9.26 7.67
C PRO A 80 -6.63 9.73 6.26
N VAL A 81 -7.88 9.58 5.84
CA VAL A 81 -8.37 10.22 4.62
C VAL A 81 -8.47 11.71 4.90
N ARG A 82 -7.60 12.52 4.30
CA ARG A 82 -7.81 13.97 4.30
C ARG A 82 -9.06 14.25 3.46
N GLY A 83 -10.08 14.82 4.07
CA GLY A 83 -11.31 15.21 3.37
C GLY A 83 -10.97 16.14 2.21
N GLY A 84 -11.22 15.67 0.99
CA GLY A 84 -11.38 16.55 -0.15
C GLY A 84 -12.81 17.07 -0.09
N GLU A 85 -12.96 18.37 0.14
CA GLU A 85 -14.19 19.09 -0.19
C GLU A 85 -14.53 18.79 -1.65
N ALA A 86 -15.75 18.30 -1.85
CA ALA A 86 -16.40 18.16 -3.15
C ALA A 86 -17.06 19.48 -3.55
#